data_AF-A0A7J7KCL7-F1
#
_entry.id   AF-A0A7J7KCL7-F1
#
_cell.length_a   1.000
_cell.length_b   1.000
_cell.length_c   1.000
_cell.angle_alpha   90.00
_cell.angle_beta   90.00
_cell.angle_gamma   90.00
#
_symmetry.space_group_name_H-M   'P 1'
#
loop_
_entity.id
_entity.type
_entity.pdbx_description
1 polymer ?
#
loop_
_entity_poly.entity_id
_entity_poly.type
_entity_poly.pdbx_seq_one_letter_code
_entity_poly.pdbx_strand_id
1 'polypeptide(L)'
;MELTRKSVAAWDDSRRPQLICSLVRFSSRWRQSAVNRERQPDGDVGYNDSEEWCEVRNSSGETGWVPSNYIAPVNSLDKFSWYHGPISRNAAEYLLSSGINGSFLVRESESSPGQCSISLRCEGRVYHYRISDTDGRKYVTPDHKFSTLAELVHHHSTMTDGLVTTLLYPAAKESKPTVYGVSPQEDKWEIERTDIQMKHRLGGGQYGDVYEAFWKRYNRTVAVKTLREEHMNIQDFLAEAGVMKKMKHPNLVQLLG
;
A
#
# COMPACT_ATOMS: atom_id res chain seq x y z
N MET A 1 2.47 -34.23 11.46
CA MET A 1 3.33 -34.56 10.31
C MET A 1 4.51 -33.63 10.35
N GLU A 2 5.72 -34.19 10.37
CA GLU A 2 6.99 -33.47 10.49
C GLU A 2 7.21 -32.54 9.29
N LEU A 3 7.47 -31.26 9.57
CA LEU A 3 7.89 -30.28 8.57
C LEU A 3 9.39 -30.42 8.33
N THR A 4 9.75 -30.84 7.12
CA THR A 4 11.14 -31.05 6.69
C THR A 4 11.80 -29.70 6.42
N ARG A 5 12.82 -29.35 7.21
CA ARG A 5 13.66 -28.14 7.02
C ARG A 5 14.60 -28.35 5.82
N LYS A 6 14.55 -27.48 4.81
CA LYS A 6 15.61 -27.36 3.81
C LYS A 6 16.50 -26.17 4.14
N SER A 7 17.79 -26.40 4.34
CA SER A 7 18.80 -25.36 4.53
C SER A 7 19.27 -24.83 3.17
N VAL A 8 19.39 -23.50 3.05
CA VAL A 8 20.04 -22.82 1.92
C VAL A 8 21.09 -21.85 2.47
N ALA A 9 22.21 -21.77 1.75
CA ALA A 9 23.52 -21.28 2.16
C ALA A 9 23.58 -19.84 2.72
N ALA A 10 24.61 -19.62 3.55
CA ALA A 10 24.94 -18.36 4.22
C ALA A 10 25.34 -17.25 3.22
N TRP A 11 24.80 -16.04 3.44
CA TRP A 11 25.17 -14.81 2.74
C TRP A 11 25.86 -13.82 3.70
N ASP A 12 26.79 -13.06 3.15
CA ASP A 12 27.68 -12.06 3.76
C ASP A 12 26.96 -10.98 4.60
N ASP A 13 27.50 -10.75 5.80
CA ASP A 13 26.89 -10.04 6.93
C ASP A 13 26.90 -8.49 6.81
N SER A 14 27.57 -7.96 5.79
CA SER A 14 27.83 -6.53 5.63
C SER A 14 26.77 -5.77 4.79
N ARG A 15 25.71 -6.45 4.32
CA ARG A 15 24.62 -5.88 3.50
C ARG A 15 23.22 -6.08 4.11
N ARG A 16 22.99 -5.66 5.35
CA ARG A 16 21.69 -5.82 6.01
C ARG A 16 20.71 -4.69 5.64
N PRO A 17 19.57 -4.98 4.98
CA PRO A 17 18.55 -3.96 4.73
C PRO A 17 17.78 -3.69 6.02
N GLN A 18 18.00 -2.52 6.61
CA GLN A 18 17.07 -1.94 7.56
C GLN A 18 15.71 -1.71 6.85
N LEU A 19 14.58 -1.76 7.57
CA LEU A 19 13.23 -1.55 7.01
C LEU A 19 12.60 -0.32 7.70
N ILE A 20 11.80 0.45 6.98
CA ILE A 20 10.97 1.54 7.52
C ILE A 20 9.50 1.18 7.28
N CYS A 21 8.67 1.35 8.30
CA CYS A 21 7.22 1.35 8.15
C CYS A 21 6.79 2.70 7.58
N SER A 22 6.42 2.74 6.29
CA SER A 22 5.97 3.98 5.65
C SER A 22 4.47 4.17 5.84
N LEU A 23 4.14 5.24 6.58
CA LEU A 23 2.91 6.03 6.51
C LEU A 23 1.60 5.26 6.35
N VAL A 24 0.99 4.87 7.47
CA VAL A 24 -0.34 5.33 7.92
C VAL A 24 -0.55 4.80 9.35
N ARG A 25 -1.19 5.58 10.23
CA ARG A 25 -1.62 5.16 11.57
C ARG A 25 -2.42 3.84 11.50
N PHE A 26 -1.77 2.72 11.79
CA PHE A 26 -2.46 1.46 12.04
C PHE A 26 -2.64 1.31 13.55
N SER A 27 -3.87 1.58 14.01
CA SER A 27 -4.33 1.39 15.40
C SER A 27 -3.59 2.23 16.47
N SER A 28 -4.31 2.60 17.52
CA SER A 28 -3.99 3.63 18.52
C SER A 28 -2.77 3.35 19.41
N ARG A 29 -1.92 2.36 19.10
CA ARG A 29 -0.77 1.99 19.94
C ARG A 29 0.61 2.26 19.36
N TRP A 30 0.73 2.58 18.07
CA TRP A 30 2.05 2.73 17.43
C TRP A 30 2.11 4.07 16.68
N ARG A 31 2.83 5.05 17.24
CA ARG A 31 3.25 6.26 16.52
C ARG A 31 4.62 5.99 15.91
N GLN A 32 4.85 6.52 14.70
CA GLN A 32 6.12 6.54 13.94
C GLN A 32 7.35 6.11 14.77
N SER A 33 7.66 4.83 14.76
CA SER A 33 8.88 4.30 15.36
C SER A 33 9.68 3.60 14.28
N ALA A 34 11.00 3.79 14.32
CA ALA A 34 11.91 2.93 13.59
C ALA A 34 11.71 1.49 14.07
N VAL A 35 11.47 0.58 13.14
CA VAL A 35 11.31 -0.85 13.40
C VAL A 35 12.62 -1.50 13.02
N ASN A 36 13.36 -2.00 14.02
CA ASN A 36 14.64 -2.65 13.77
C ASN A 36 14.41 -4.11 13.39
N ARG A 37 15.07 -4.53 12.30
CA ARG A 37 15.10 -5.91 11.84
C ARG A 37 16.21 -6.66 12.59
N GLU A 38 15.95 -7.04 13.83
CA GLU A 38 16.86 -7.92 14.57
C GLU A 38 16.35 -9.36 14.46
N ARG A 39 17.16 -10.25 13.86
CA ARG A 39 16.85 -11.68 13.85
C ARG A 39 16.80 -12.17 15.29
N GLN A 40 15.75 -12.90 15.66
CA GLN A 40 15.86 -13.85 16.75
C GLN A 40 16.94 -14.89 16.40
N PRO A 41 17.65 -15.47 17.38
CA PRO A 41 18.79 -16.35 17.13
C PRO A 41 18.49 -17.57 16.24
N ASP A 42 17.22 -17.94 16.08
CA ASP A 42 16.79 -19.05 15.23
C ASP A 42 15.68 -18.62 14.26
N GLY A 43 15.96 -18.70 12.95
CA GLY A 43 14.99 -19.02 11.89
C GLY A 43 13.80 -18.07 11.63
N ASP A 44 13.87 -17.38 10.50
CA ASP A 44 12.76 -16.83 9.71
C ASP A 44 11.93 -15.65 10.25
N VAL A 45 11.58 -14.77 9.31
CA VAL A 45 10.61 -13.69 9.50
C VAL A 45 9.24 -14.36 9.63
N GLY A 46 8.51 -14.09 10.71
CA GLY A 46 7.13 -14.57 10.86
C GLY A 46 6.22 -13.82 9.90
N TYR A 47 5.97 -14.41 8.74
CA TYR A 47 4.81 -14.07 7.92
C TYR A 47 3.62 -14.91 8.37
N ASN A 48 2.41 -14.42 8.13
CA ASN A 48 1.25 -15.30 8.17
C ASN A 48 1.22 -16.20 6.92
N ASP A 49 0.34 -17.21 6.90
CA ASP A 49 0.29 -18.22 5.82
C ASP A 49 0.03 -17.61 4.42
N SER A 50 -0.54 -16.41 4.36
CA SER A 50 -0.81 -15.65 3.12
C SER A 50 0.24 -14.60 2.75
N GLU A 51 1.30 -14.43 3.54
CA GLU A 51 2.34 -13.39 3.40
C GLU A 51 1.82 -11.92 3.41
N GLU A 52 0.53 -11.71 3.67
CA GLU A 52 -0.12 -10.39 3.71
C GLU A 52 0.20 -9.62 4.99
N TRP A 53 0.63 -10.31 6.04
CA TRP A 53 1.02 -9.75 7.32
C TRP A 53 2.40 -10.23 7.74
N CYS A 54 3.14 -9.35 8.38
CA CYS A 54 4.47 -9.64 8.91
C CYS A 54 4.57 -9.21 10.37
N GLU A 55 5.25 -10.04 11.16
CA GLU A 55 5.59 -9.72 12.54
C GLU A 55 6.80 -8.78 12.57
N VAL A 56 6.64 -7.66 13.25
CA VAL A 56 7.65 -6.61 13.42
C VAL A 56 7.96 -6.39 14.88
N ARG A 57 9.19 -5.91 15.16
CA ARG A 57 9.65 -5.50 16.49
C ARG A 57 10.06 -4.03 16.49
N ASN A 58 9.50 -3.22 17.38
CA ASN A 58 9.91 -1.82 17.51
C ASN A 58 11.24 -1.68 18.26
N SER A 59 11.74 -0.44 18.34
CA SER A 59 12.96 -0.08 19.08
C SER A 59 12.89 -0.32 20.60
N SER A 60 11.70 -0.45 21.20
CA SER A 60 11.53 -0.83 22.61
C SER A 60 11.43 -2.34 22.84
N GLY A 61 11.60 -3.16 21.78
CA GLY A 61 11.58 -4.61 21.87
C GLY A 61 10.19 -5.25 21.82
N GLU A 62 9.13 -4.45 21.65
CA GLU A 62 7.75 -4.93 21.56
C GLU A 62 7.46 -5.48 20.17
N THR A 63 6.81 -6.65 20.09
CA THR A 63 6.40 -7.30 18.83
C THR A 63 4.94 -7.00 18.48
N GLY A 64 4.64 -6.94 17.19
CA GLY A 64 3.29 -6.76 16.67
C GLY A 64 3.20 -7.11 15.19
N TRP A 65 1.98 -7.29 14.68
CA TRP A 65 1.72 -7.59 13.27
C TRP A 65 1.38 -6.33 12.50
N VAL A 66 1.97 -6.16 11.32
CA VAL A 66 1.60 -5.09 10.37
C VAL A 66 1.39 -5.69 8.98
N PRO A 67 0.55 -5.07 8.13
CA PRO A 67 0.41 -5.53 6.76
C PRO A 67 1.75 -5.43 6.03
N SER A 68 2.14 -6.46 5.28
CA SER A 68 3.43 -6.54 4.59
C SER A 68 3.64 -5.39 3.61
N ASN A 69 2.57 -4.89 2.99
CA ASN A 69 2.59 -3.72 2.10
C ASN A 69 2.75 -2.37 2.81
N TYR A 70 2.86 -2.34 4.15
CA TYR A 70 3.19 -1.14 4.93
C TYR A 70 4.67 -1.07 5.30
N ILE A 71 5.43 -2.11 4.98
CA ILE A 71 6.87 -2.15 5.21
C ILE A 71 7.61 -2.00 3.89
N ALA A 72 8.55 -1.07 3.85
CA ALA A 72 9.50 -0.95 2.75
C ALA A 72 10.95 -1.02 3.28
N PRO A 73 11.91 -1.56 2.51
CA PRO A 73 13.32 -1.39 2.84
C PRO A 73 13.70 0.07 3.05
N VAL A 74 14.60 0.36 3.99
CA VAL A 74 15.18 1.71 4.23
C VAL A 74 15.82 2.28 2.96
N ASN A 75 16.28 1.40 2.08
CA ASN A 75 16.86 1.75 0.79
C ASN A 75 15.84 1.73 -0.35
N SER A 76 14.56 1.46 -0.08
CA SER A 76 13.50 1.53 -1.09
C SER A 76 13.16 2.97 -1.45
N LEU A 77 12.76 3.17 -2.71
CA LEU A 77 12.22 4.44 -3.18
C LEU A 77 10.86 4.75 -2.56
N ASP A 78 10.14 3.76 -2.03
CA ASP A 78 8.82 3.91 -1.42
C ASP A 78 8.80 4.88 -0.23
N LYS A 79 9.95 5.11 0.41
CA LYS A 79 10.12 6.11 1.47
C LYS A 79 9.90 7.55 0.99
N PHE A 80 10.11 7.80 -0.31
CA PHE A 80 9.94 9.12 -0.87
C PHE A 80 8.46 9.37 -1.19
N SER A 81 7.94 10.50 -0.72
CA SER A 81 6.54 10.90 -0.96
C SER A 81 6.23 11.06 -2.45
N TRP A 82 7.22 11.47 -3.25
CA TRP A 82 7.10 11.65 -4.69
C TRP A 82 7.21 10.35 -5.50
N TYR A 83 7.63 9.23 -4.90
CA TYR A 83 7.70 7.95 -5.61
C TYR A 83 6.40 7.16 -5.43
N HIS A 84 5.70 6.91 -6.54
CA HIS A 84 4.39 6.25 -6.56
C HIS A 84 4.46 4.80 -7.07
N GLY A 85 5.67 4.28 -7.34
CA GLY A 85 5.85 2.92 -7.81
C GLY A 85 5.17 2.67 -9.18
N PRO A 86 4.61 1.47 -9.41
CA PRO A 86 4.03 1.08 -10.69
C PRO A 86 2.61 1.65 -10.86
N ILE A 87 2.51 2.93 -11.20
CA ILE A 87 1.25 3.56 -11.62
C ILE A 87 1.26 3.89 -13.10
N SER A 88 0.08 3.81 -13.71
CA SER A 88 -0.08 4.09 -15.14
C SER A 88 0.09 5.55 -15.47
N ARG A 89 0.37 5.84 -16.75
CA ARG A 89 0.39 7.22 -17.26
C ARG A 89 -0.93 7.93 -16.95
N ASN A 90 -2.05 7.26 -17.19
CA ASN A 90 -3.38 7.82 -16.97
C ASN A 90 -3.70 8.01 -15.48
N ALA A 91 -3.27 7.07 -14.63
CA ALA A 91 -3.42 7.21 -13.18
C ALA A 91 -2.62 8.41 -12.65
N ALA A 92 -1.42 8.63 -13.17
CA ALA A 92 -0.62 9.81 -12.83
C ALA A 92 -1.29 11.12 -13.27
N GLU A 93 -1.90 11.15 -14.46
CA GLU A 93 -2.68 12.31 -14.93
C GLU A 93 -3.89 12.58 -14.03
N TYR A 94 -4.58 11.52 -13.60
CA TYR A 94 -5.68 11.62 -12.64
C TYR A 94 -5.22 12.18 -11.29
N LEU A 95 -4.15 11.62 -10.70
CA LEU A 95 -3.59 12.07 -9.41
C LEU A 95 -3.12 13.54 -9.46
N LEU A 96 -2.62 13.98 -10.61
CA LEU A 96 -2.17 15.35 -10.82
C LEU A 96 -3.30 16.27 -11.33
N SER A 97 -4.52 15.78 -11.55
CA SER A 97 -5.61 16.58 -12.11
C SER A 97 -6.03 17.74 -11.21
N SER A 98 -5.98 17.53 -9.89
CA SER A 98 -6.29 18.52 -8.84
C SER A 98 -5.06 19.25 -8.29
N GLY A 99 -3.87 18.97 -8.82
CA GLY A 99 -2.61 19.58 -8.39
C GLY A 99 -2.47 21.05 -8.82
N ILE A 100 -1.37 21.68 -8.38
CA ILE A 100 -0.96 23.03 -8.77
C ILE A 100 0.27 22.98 -9.68
N ASN A 101 0.68 24.12 -10.24
CA ASN A 101 1.91 24.18 -11.04
C ASN A 101 3.11 23.70 -10.22
N GLY A 102 3.91 22.80 -10.78
CA GLY A 102 5.01 22.15 -10.08
C GLY A 102 4.60 20.92 -9.27
N SER A 103 3.31 20.53 -9.26
CA SER A 103 2.90 19.24 -8.70
C SER A 103 3.45 18.09 -9.53
N PHE A 104 4.06 17.09 -8.89
CA PHE A 104 4.76 16.03 -9.61
C PHE A 104 4.77 14.69 -8.88
N LEU A 105 5.07 13.62 -9.62
CA LEU A 105 5.38 12.31 -9.08
C LEU A 105 6.38 11.58 -9.99
N VAL A 106 7.06 10.57 -9.43
CA VAL A 106 7.88 9.60 -10.15
C VAL A 106 7.18 8.26 -10.11
N ARG A 107 7.05 7.63 -11.27
CA ARG A 107 6.40 6.33 -11.45
C ARG A 107 7.28 5.39 -12.28
N GLU A 108 7.10 4.10 -12.09
CA GLU A 108 7.67 3.10 -12.98
C GLU A 108 6.92 3.09 -14.32
N SER A 109 7.63 2.75 -15.39
CA SER A 109 7.06 2.70 -16.73
C SER A 109 6.38 1.36 -16.97
N GLU A 110 5.06 1.38 -17.22
CA GLU A 110 4.29 0.17 -17.58
C GLU A 110 4.84 -0.55 -18.82
N SER A 111 5.32 0.23 -19.80
CA SER A 111 5.83 -0.29 -21.07
C SER A 111 7.30 -0.69 -21.04
N SER A 112 8.04 -0.43 -19.96
CA SER A 112 9.47 -0.68 -19.87
C SER A 112 9.87 -0.96 -18.42
N PRO A 113 9.76 -2.21 -17.96
CA PRO A 113 10.12 -2.61 -16.61
C PRO A 113 11.54 -2.14 -16.23
N GLY A 114 11.68 -1.52 -15.06
CA GLY A 114 12.95 -0.95 -14.58
C GLY A 114 13.26 0.47 -15.07
N GLN A 115 12.44 1.05 -15.96
CA GLN A 115 12.54 2.47 -16.33
C GLN A 115 11.55 3.30 -15.52
N CYS A 116 11.95 4.52 -15.14
CA CYS A 116 11.10 5.46 -14.41
C CYS A 116 10.69 6.64 -15.31
N SER A 117 9.62 7.32 -14.92
CA SER A 117 9.17 8.55 -15.56
C SER A 117 8.73 9.58 -14.51
N ILE A 118 9.01 10.86 -14.79
CA ILE A 118 8.46 12.00 -14.05
C ILE A 118 7.16 12.40 -14.72
N SER A 119 6.08 12.50 -13.94
CA SER A 119 4.84 13.16 -14.36
C SER A 119 4.75 14.51 -13.63
N LEU A 120 4.62 15.60 -14.37
CA LEU A 120 4.73 16.98 -13.87
C LEU A 120 3.59 17.83 -14.39
N ARG A 121 2.87 18.50 -13.49
CA ARG A 121 1.80 19.44 -13.83
C ARG A 121 2.35 20.85 -14.03
N CYS A 122 1.99 21.46 -15.15
CA CYS A 122 2.21 22.88 -15.43
C CYS A 122 1.05 23.43 -16.26
N GLU A 123 0.50 24.57 -15.86
CA GLU A 123 -0.54 25.31 -16.59
C GLU A 123 -1.75 24.44 -16.97
N GLY A 124 -2.21 23.61 -16.02
CA GLY A 124 -3.36 22.73 -16.20
C GLY A 124 -3.11 21.50 -17.08
N ARG A 125 -1.87 21.29 -17.56
CA ARG A 125 -1.47 20.11 -18.35
C ARG A 125 -0.47 19.26 -17.58
N VAL A 126 -0.45 17.97 -17.86
CA VAL A 126 0.51 17.02 -17.29
C VAL A 126 1.52 16.60 -18.37
N TYR A 127 2.79 16.80 -18.07
CA TYR A 127 3.93 16.48 -18.91
C TYR A 127 4.63 15.23 -18.37
N HIS A 128 5.08 14.36 -19.27
CA HIS A 128 5.71 13.09 -18.92
C HIS A 128 7.13 13.04 -19.47
N TYR A 129 8.10 12.87 -18.59
CA TYR A 129 9.52 12.81 -18.93
C TYR A 129 10.07 11.43 -18.60
N ARG A 130 10.67 10.77 -19.59
CA ARG A 130 11.35 9.48 -19.37
C ARG A 130 12.66 9.73 -18.64
N ILE A 131 12.91 8.98 -17.57
CA ILE A 131 14.22 8.95 -16.93
C ILE A 131 15.03 7.85 -17.62
N SER A 132 16.08 8.25 -18.31
CA SER A 132 17.04 7.32 -18.90
C SER A 132 18.08 6.91 -17.87
N ASP A 133 18.60 5.69 -17.99
CA ASP A 133 19.73 5.19 -17.22
C ASP A 133 20.84 4.74 -18.19
N THR A 134 22.06 5.25 -18.00
CA THR A 134 23.24 4.88 -18.80
C THR A 134 24.43 4.80 -17.85
N ASP A 135 25.12 3.66 -17.82
CA ASP A 135 26.26 3.39 -16.93
C ASP A 135 25.94 3.62 -15.44
N GLY A 136 24.70 3.32 -15.04
CA GLY A 136 24.21 3.52 -13.66
C GLY A 136 23.87 4.97 -13.32
N ARG A 137 24.01 5.90 -14.29
CA ARG A 137 23.66 7.30 -14.14
C ARG A 137 22.29 7.60 -14.72
N LYS A 138 21.47 8.31 -13.96
CA LYS A 138 20.08 8.63 -14.28
C LYS A 138 19.95 10.07 -14.74
N TYR A 139 19.14 10.32 -15.76
CA TYR A 139 18.95 11.66 -16.32
C TYR A 139 17.65 11.81 -17.10
N VAL A 140 17.16 13.05 -17.20
CA VAL A 140 16.12 13.45 -18.16
C VAL A 140 16.77 14.02 -19.42
N THR A 141 17.76 14.90 -19.24
CA THR A 141 18.60 15.47 -20.31
C THR A 141 20.03 14.92 -20.22
N PRO A 142 20.67 14.52 -21.34
CA PRO A 142 22.01 13.91 -21.31
C PRO A 142 23.11 14.76 -20.67
N ASP A 143 22.93 16.09 -20.62
CA ASP A 143 23.90 17.05 -20.07
C ASP A 143 24.02 16.96 -18.54
N HIS A 144 22.98 16.46 -17.85
CA HIS A 144 22.93 16.41 -16.39
C HIS A 144 22.59 14.99 -15.91
N LYS A 145 23.61 14.29 -15.40
CA LYS A 145 23.57 12.87 -15.03
C LYS A 145 23.83 12.65 -13.54
N PHE A 146 22.92 11.96 -12.86
CA PHE A 146 22.92 11.77 -11.40
C PHE A 146 23.15 10.30 -11.02
N SER A 147 23.67 10.06 -9.82
CA SER A 147 23.94 8.68 -9.35
C SER A 147 22.67 8.02 -8.81
N THR A 148 21.73 8.83 -8.28
CA THR A 148 20.47 8.33 -7.72
C THR A 148 19.26 9.10 -8.23
N LEU A 149 18.06 8.50 -8.14
CA LEU A 149 16.81 9.20 -8.44
C LEU A 149 16.57 10.37 -7.49
N ALA A 150 16.99 10.26 -6.23
CA ALA A 150 16.83 11.32 -5.25
C ALA A 150 17.64 12.57 -5.62
N GLU A 151 18.89 12.39 -6.08
CA GLU A 151 19.72 13.49 -6.59
C GLU A 151 19.10 14.15 -7.83
N LEU A 152 18.60 13.35 -8.77
CA LEU A 152 17.93 13.86 -9.97
C LEU A 152 16.70 14.70 -9.60
N VAL A 153 15.85 14.20 -8.71
CA VAL A 153 14.64 14.92 -8.26
C VAL A 153 15.03 16.19 -7.51
N HIS A 154 16.07 16.15 -6.67
CA HIS A 154 16.54 17.32 -5.93
C HIS A 154 17.08 18.42 -6.85
N HIS A 155 17.85 18.05 -7.87
CA HIS A 155 18.33 18.99 -8.88
C HIS A 155 17.14 19.68 -9.56
N HIS A 156 16.19 18.90 -10.06
CA HIS A 156 15.03 19.42 -10.76
C HIS A 156 13.98 20.12 -9.86
N SER A 157 14.11 20.05 -8.53
CA SER A 157 13.30 20.87 -7.62
C SER A 157 13.80 22.31 -7.50
N THR A 158 15.04 22.58 -7.95
CA THR A 158 15.65 23.91 -7.90
C THR A 158 15.83 24.53 -9.28
N MET A 159 16.04 23.71 -10.32
CA MET A 159 16.27 24.15 -11.69
C MET A 159 15.40 23.34 -12.66
N THR A 160 14.94 23.95 -13.75
CA THR A 160 14.09 23.23 -14.71
C THR A 160 14.91 22.29 -15.59
N ASP A 161 16.03 22.75 -16.14
CA ASP A 161 17.01 21.99 -16.92
C ASP A 161 16.38 20.97 -17.88
N GLY A 162 15.48 21.46 -18.74
CA GLY A 162 14.78 20.67 -19.74
C GLY A 162 13.36 20.23 -19.35
N LEU A 163 12.96 20.40 -18.09
CA LEU A 163 11.57 20.27 -17.67
C LEU A 163 10.77 21.56 -17.96
N VAL A 164 9.44 21.43 -18.07
CA VAL A 164 8.53 22.57 -18.29
C VAL A 164 8.50 23.52 -17.08
N THR A 165 8.72 23.00 -15.87
CA THR A 165 8.84 23.76 -14.62
C THR A 165 9.58 22.91 -13.57
N THR A 166 9.86 23.47 -12.41
CA THR A 166 10.56 22.79 -11.30
C THR A 166 9.64 21.81 -10.56
N LEU A 167 10.23 20.76 -9.97
CA LEU A 167 9.55 19.75 -9.17
C LEU A 167 9.29 20.25 -7.74
N LEU A 168 8.17 20.93 -7.51
CA LEU A 168 7.91 21.65 -6.26
C LEU A 168 7.10 20.85 -5.25
N TYR A 169 6.04 20.18 -5.70
CA TYR A 169 5.02 19.63 -4.81
C TYR A 169 4.78 18.14 -5.11
N PRO A 170 5.33 17.20 -4.31
CA PRO A 170 5.04 15.78 -4.45
C PRO A 170 3.53 15.51 -4.38
N ALA A 171 2.99 14.76 -5.35
CA ALA A 171 1.60 14.34 -5.34
C ALA A 171 1.32 13.44 -4.13
N ALA A 172 0.18 13.65 -3.48
CA ALA A 172 -0.23 12.81 -2.37
C ALA A 172 -0.46 11.37 -2.84
N LYS A 173 0.02 10.37 -2.08
CA LYS A 173 -0.29 8.96 -2.34
C LYS A 173 -1.76 8.72 -1.98
N GLU A 174 -2.63 8.52 -2.97
CA GLU A 174 -4.02 8.15 -2.70
C GLU A 174 -4.10 6.68 -2.27
N SER A 175 -4.89 6.46 -1.21
CA SER A 175 -5.25 5.19 -0.57
C SER A 175 -4.20 4.51 0.31
N LYS A 176 -4.64 4.24 1.54
CA LYS A 176 -4.09 3.20 2.41
C LYS A 176 -4.02 1.91 1.58
N PRO A 177 -2.90 1.19 1.54
CA PRO A 177 -2.86 -0.10 0.89
C PRO A 177 -4.03 -0.95 1.37
N THR A 178 -4.78 -1.54 0.44
CA THR A 178 -5.95 -2.38 0.77
C THR A 178 -5.46 -3.53 1.65
N VAL A 179 -5.90 -3.54 2.90
CA VAL A 179 -5.66 -4.64 3.82
C VAL A 179 -6.82 -5.61 3.65
N TYR A 180 -6.51 -6.83 3.23
CA TYR A 180 -7.49 -7.89 3.07
C TYR A 180 -7.72 -8.54 4.44
N GLY A 181 -8.93 -8.35 4.99
CA GLY A 181 -9.26 -8.75 6.36
C GLY A 181 -8.76 -7.76 7.42
N VAL A 182 -9.21 -7.96 8.66
CA VAL A 182 -8.83 -7.12 9.83
C VAL A 182 -7.85 -7.84 10.76
N SER A 183 -7.46 -9.08 10.43
CA SER A 183 -6.68 -9.98 11.28
C SER A 183 -5.60 -10.70 10.47
N PRO A 184 -4.40 -10.90 11.04
CA PRO A 184 -3.35 -11.74 10.43
C PRO A 184 -3.66 -13.24 10.47
N GLN A 185 -4.61 -13.67 11.30
CA GLN A 185 -5.05 -15.07 11.39
C GLN A 185 -6.10 -15.38 10.33
N GLU A 186 -5.87 -16.42 9.52
CA GLU A 186 -6.86 -16.92 8.57
C GLU A 186 -8.09 -17.49 9.33
N ASP A 187 -9.27 -17.35 8.73
CA ASP A 187 -10.57 -17.85 9.22
C ASP A 187 -11.31 -17.16 10.38
N LYS A 188 -10.81 -16.06 10.95
CA LYS A 188 -11.59 -15.29 11.94
C LYS A 188 -12.52 -14.25 11.29
N TRP A 189 -13.44 -14.72 10.44
CA TRP A 189 -14.45 -13.89 9.78
C TRP A 189 -15.59 -13.48 10.70
N GLU A 190 -15.86 -14.26 11.75
CA GLU A 190 -16.96 -13.98 12.67
C GLU A 190 -16.68 -12.73 13.52
N ILE A 191 -17.63 -11.80 13.50
CA ILE A 191 -17.59 -10.56 14.29
C ILE A 191 -18.64 -10.64 15.39
N GLU A 192 -18.30 -10.21 16.60
CA GLU A 192 -19.28 -10.02 17.66
C GLU A 192 -20.30 -8.94 17.25
N ARG A 193 -21.58 -9.31 17.16
CA ARG A 193 -22.64 -8.38 16.72
C ARG A 193 -22.74 -7.11 17.58
N THR A 194 -22.35 -7.19 18.85
CA THR A 194 -22.30 -6.07 19.82
C THR A 194 -21.27 -4.99 19.43
N ASP A 195 -20.25 -5.35 18.66
CA ASP A 195 -19.24 -4.42 18.12
C ASP A 195 -19.76 -3.60 16.95
N ILE A 196 -20.89 -4.01 16.35
CA ILE A 196 -21.51 -3.36 15.21
C ILE A 196 -22.66 -2.48 15.69
N GLN A 197 -22.49 -1.17 15.55
CA GLN A 197 -23.56 -0.21 15.77
C GLN A 197 -24.26 0.11 14.45
N MET A 198 -25.43 -0.49 14.23
CA MET A 198 -26.26 -0.22 13.05
C MET A 198 -26.70 1.25 13.03
N LYS A 199 -26.72 1.85 11.84
CA LYS A 199 -27.22 3.21 11.58
C LYS A 199 -28.36 3.16 10.55
N HIS A 200 -28.40 4.13 9.63
CA HIS A 200 -29.45 4.24 8.62
C HIS A 200 -29.25 3.24 7.49
N ARG A 201 -30.36 2.88 6.84
CA ARG A 201 -30.38 1.99 5.67
C ARG A 201 -29.78 2.71 4.46
N LEU A 202 -28.81 2.07 3.80
CA LEU A 202 -28.19 2.56 2.56
C LEU A 202 -28.98 2.15 1.32
N GLY A 203 -29.59 0.96 1.36
CA GLY A 203 -30.38 0.45 0.25
C GLY A 203 -30.93 -0.96 0.50
N GLY A 204 -31.65 -1.49 -0.48
CA GLY A 204 -32.12 -2.87 -0.47
C GLY A 204 -32.01 -3.47 -1.87
N GLY A 205 -31.38 -4.63 -1.98
CA GLY A 205 -31.22 -5.37 -3.22
C GLY A 205 -31.92 -6.73 -3.19
N GLN A 206 -31.67 -7.54 -4.21
CA GLN A 206 -32.22 -8.90 -4.35
C GLN A 206 -31.89 -9.83 -3.17
N TYR A 207 -30.79 -9.56 -2.47
CA TYR A 207 -30.19 -10.46 -1.49
C TYR A 207 -30.27 -9.94 -0.04
N GLY A 208 -31.05 -8.89 0.21
CA GLY A 208 -31.26 -8.35 1.56
C GLY A 208 -31.13 -6.83 1.64
N ASP A 209 -31.18 -6.33 2.87
CA ASP A 209 -31.06 -4.91 3.19
C ASP A 209 -29.63 -4.56 3.59
N VAL A 210 -29.16 -3.42 3.13
CA VAL A 210 -27.82 -2.92 3.41
C VAL A 210 -27.94 -1.67 4.28
N TYR A 211 -27.22 -1.67 5.39
CA TYR A 211 -27.18 -0.59 6.36
C TYR A 211 -25.78 -0.01 6.46
N GLU A 212 -25.69 1.29 6.72
CA GLU A 212 -24.47 1.85 7.27
C GLU A 212 -24.38 1.38 8.73
N ALA A 213 -23.19 0.99 9.16
CA ALA A 213 -22.92 0.70 10.56
C ALA A 213 -21.54 1.23 10.96
N PHE A 214 -21.32 1.35 12.26
CA PHE A 214 -20.03 1.71 12.82
C PHE A 214 -19.47 0.52 13.62
N TRP A 215 -18.29 0.04 13.20
CA TRP A 215 -17.57 -1.02 13.88
C TRP A 215 -16.67 -0.42 14.96
N LYS A 216 -17.10 -0.56 16.22
CA LYS A 216 -16.48 0.07 17.39
C LYS A 216 -15.01 -0.34 17.55
N ARG A 217 -14.71 -1.63 17.48
CA ARG A 217 -13.38 -2.21 17.69
C ARG A 217 -12.29 -1.58 16.81
N TYR A 218 -12.63 -1.23 15.56
CA TYR A 218 -11.68 -0.65 14.60
C TYR A 218 -11.94 0.84 14.31
N ASN A 219 -12.89 1.47 14.99
CA ASN A 219 -13.29 2.86 14.76
C ASN A 219 -13.55 3.14 13.26
N ARG A 220 -14.32 2.25 12.61
CA ARG A 220 -14.51 2.25 11.14
C ARG A 220 -15.99 2.19 10.76
N THR A 221 -16.39 3.04 9.82
CA THR A 221 -17.70 2.94 9.16
C THR A 221 -17.68 1.80 8.14
N VAL A 222 -18.71 0.95 8.16
CA VAL A 222 -18.85 -0.25 7.33
C VAL A 222 -20.26 -0.35 6.76
N ALA A 223 -20.42 -1.13 5.69
CA ALA A 223 -21.72 -1.56 5.19
C ALA A 223 -22.05 -2.95 5.74
N VAL A 224 -23.24 -3.12 6.32
CA VAL A 224 -23.72 -4.40 6.87
C VAL A 224 -24.93 -4.84 6.08
N LYS A 225 -24.81 -6.02 5.46
CA LYS A 225 -25.90 -6.67 4.73
C LYS A 225 -26.61 -7.63 5.69
N THR A 226 -27.92 -7.45 5.86
CA THR A 226 -28.75 -8.30 6.72
C THR A 226 -29.69 -9.15 5.87
N LEU A 227 -29.90 -10.40 6.29
CA LEU A 227 -30.88 -11.29 5.71
C LEU A 227 -32.31 -10.74 5.97
N ARG A 228 -33.20 -10.79 4.97
CA ARG A 228 -34.64 -10.53 5.17
C ARG A 228 -35.31 -11.80 5.66
N GLU A 229 -36.18 -11.69 6.67
CA GLU A 229 -36.87 -12.83 7.28
C GLU A 229 -37.84 -13.52 6.32
N GLU A 230 -38.30 -12.81 5.28
CA GLU A 230 -39.44 -13.20 4.44
C GLU A 230 -39.06 -13.91 3.13
N HIS A 231 -37.78 -13.83 2.71
CA HIS A 231 -37.28 -14.43 1.47
C HIS A 231 -36.01 -15.23 1.75
N MET A 232 -36.17 -16.42 2.34
CA MET A 232 -35.06 -17.29 2.70
C MET A 232 -34.53 -18.07 1.51
N ASN A 233 -33.32 -17.72 1.06
CA ASN A 233 -32.34 -18.75 0.73
C ASN A 233 -31.05 -18.48 1.51
N ILE A 234 -30.96 -19.05 2.70
CA ILE A 234 -29.77 -18.97 3.56
C ILE A 234 -28.54 -19.52 2.81
N GLN A 235 -28.72 -20.50 1.93
CA GLN A 235 -27.62 -21.04 1.13
C GLN A 235 -27.07 -20.01 0.17
N ASP A 236 -27.91 -19.20 -0.49
CA ASP A 236 -27.44 -18.15 -1.39
C ASP A 236 -26.68 -17.05 -0.64
N PHE A 237 -27.14 -16.67 0.55
CA PHE A 237 -26.46 -15.68 1.40
C PHE A 237 -25.08 -16.19 1.88
N LEU A 238 -25.01 -17.45 2.32
CA LEU A 238 -23.75 -18.07 2.72
C LEU A 238 -22.82 -18.32 1.53
N ALA A 239 -23.37 -18.65 0.36
CA ALA A 239 -22.61 -18.81 -0.88
C ALA A 239 -21.97 -17.49 -1.31
N GLU A 240 -22.71 -16.38 -1.24
CA GLU A 240 -22.18 -15.05 -1.51
C GLU A 240 -21.01 -14.70 -0.58
N ALA A 241 -21.18 -14.92 0.74
CA ALA A 241 -20.09 -14.73 1.70
C ALA A 241 -18.89 -15.63 1.38
N GLY A 242 -19.12 -16.89 1.00
CA GLY A 242 -18.09 -17.83 0.58
C GLY A 242 -17.29 -17.38 -0.64
N VAL A 243 -17.94 -16.74 -1.62
CA VAL A 243 -17.28 -16.12 -2.77
C VAL A 243 -16.48 -14.89 -2.34
N MET A 244 -17.07 -13.99 -1.55
CA MET A 244 -16.40 -12.76 -1.11
C MET A 244 -15.16 -13.02 -0.24
N LYS A 245 -15.12 -14.11 0.53
CA LYS A 245 -13.92 -14.54 1.27
C LYS A 245 -12.70 -14.78 0.37
N LYS A 246 -12.93 -15.19 -0.88
CA LYS A 246 -11.89 -15.54 -1.86
C LYS A 246 -11.54 -14.39 -2.80
N MET A 247 -12.36 -13.34 -2.85
CA MET A 247 -12.13 -12.20 -3.73
C MET A 247 -11.19 -11.20 -3.06
N LYS A 248 -9.99 -11.04 -3.62
CA LYS A 248 -9.00 -10.04 -3.20
C LYS A 248 -8.58 -9.20 -4.40
N HIS A 249 -9.15 -8.01 -4.51
CA HIS A 249 -8.83 -7.08 -5.60
C HIS A 249 -9.06 -5.62 -5.15
N PRO A 250 -8.18 -4.67 -5.52
CA PRO A 250 -8.27 -3.28 -5.07
C PRO A 250 -9.58 -2.59 -5.48
N ASN A 251 -10.18 -3.00 -6.60
CA ASN A 251 -11.41 -2.41 -7.13
C ASN A 251 -12.67 -3.25 -6.84
N LEU A 252 -12.58 -4.28 -5.99
CA LEU A 252 -13.74 -5.05 -5.53
C LEU A 252 -14.05 -4.74 -4.07
N VAL A 253 -15.33 -4.77 -3.71
CA VAL A 253 -15.76 -4.58 -2.31
C VAL A 253 -15.23 -5.73 -1.47
N GLN A 254 -14.40 -5.39 -0.49
CA GLN A 254 -13.78 -6.37 0.39
C GLN A 254 -14.71 -6.77 1.53
N LEU A 255 -14.86 -8.09 1.74
CA LEU A 255 -15.47 -8.62 2.96
C LEU A 255 -14.54 -8.37 4.16
N LEU A 256 -15.10 -7.85 5.25
CA LEU A 256 -14.35 -7.59 6.50
C LEU A 256 -14.70 -8.58 7.62
N GLY A 257 -15.84 -9.26 7.51
CA GLY A 257 -16.38 -10.31 8.37
C GLY A 257 -17.86 -10.55 8.08
#